data_AF-A0A2T0QRC5-F1
#
_entry.id   AF-A0A2T0QRC5-F1
#
_cell.length_a   1.000
_cell.length_b   1.000
_cell.length_c   1.000
_cell.angle_alpha   90.00
_cell.angle_beta   90.00
_cell.angle_gamma   90.00
#
_symmetry.space_group_name_H-M   'P 1'
#
loop_
_entity.id
_entity.type
_entity.pdbx_description
1 polymer ?
#
loop_
_entity_poly.entity_id
_entity_poly.type
_entity_poly.pdbx_seq_one_letter_code
_entity_poly.pdbx_strand_id
1 'polypeptide(L)'
;MSELAAEGISVALTCRVLNIARQVYYRWLAEPVAPAELEEAYRANALFNAHLDDPEFGYRYLHEEAAEAGQPMAARTAWRICSDNRWWSAFSKRRSKNGKRPGPPVHDDLVRRKFAVNRPNELWLT
;
A
#
# COMPACT_ATOMS: atom_id res chain seq x y z
N MET A 1 -16.09 -10.02 25.94
CA MET A 1 -16.19 -11.03 24.87
C MET A 1 -16.44 -12.37 25.55
N SER A 2 -17.52 -13.07 25.22
CA SER A 2 -17.87 -14.36 25.85
C SER A 2 -16.98 -15.48 25.28
N GLU A 3 -16.42 -16.33 26.15
CA GLU A 3 -15.57 -17.46 25.75
C GLU A 3 -16.43 -18.62 25.22
N LEU A 4 -16.01 -19.28 24.13
CA LEU A 4 -16.74 -20.42 23.55
C LEU A 4 -17.03 -21.52 24.58
N ALA A 5 -16.09 -21.77 25.49
CA ALA A 5 -16.26 -22.74 26.56
C ALA A 5 -17.37 -22.34 27.56
N ALA A 6 -17.53 -21.05 27.82
CA ALA A 6 -18.60 -20.52 28.68
C ALA A 6 -20.00 -20.71 28.06
N GLU A 7 -20.07 -20.80 26.74
CA GLU A 7 -21.30 -21.07 25.97
C GLU A 7 -21.56 -22.56 25.74
N GLY A 8 -20.74 -23.44 26.33
CA GLY A 8 -20.85 -24.90 26.15
C GLY A 8 -20.34 -25.38 24.78
N ILE A 9 -19.66 -24.52 24.01
CA ILE A 9 -19.12 -24.86 22.69
C ILE A 9 -17.70 -25.42 22.85
N SER A 10 -17.44 -26.58 22.24
CA SER A 10 -16.12 -27.21 22.28
C SER A 10 -15.09 -26.40 21.49
N VAL A 11 -14.21 -25.67 22.19
CA VAL A 11 -13.06 -24.96 21.60
C VAL A 11 -12.22 -25.89 20.71
N ALA A 12 -12.05 -27.15 21.12
CA ALA A 12 -11.29 -28.15 20.38
C ALA A 12 -11.92 -28.53 19.03
N LEU A 13 -13.24 -28.56 18.96
CA LEU A 13 -13.98 -28.85 17.74
C LEU A 13 -13.98 -27.60 16.83
N THR A 14 -14.28 -26.43 17.39
CA THR A 14 -14.32 -25.16 16.64
C THR A 14 -12.96 -24.83 16.02
N CYS A 15 -11.86 -24.96 16.78
CA CYS A 15 -10.51 -24.73 16.24
C CYS A 15 -10.18 -25.72 15.10
N ARG A 16 -10.63 -26.97 15.20
CA ARG A 16 -10.45 -27.97 14.12
C ARG A 16 -11.24 -27.61 12.87
N VAL A 17 -12.50 -27.20 13.02
CA VAL A 17 -13.36 -26.79 11.89
C VAL A 17 -12.80 -25.55 11.19
N LEU A 18 -12.33 -24.57 11.95
CA LEU A 18 -11.70 -23.35 11.44
C LEU A 18 -10.25 -23.55 10.96
N ASN A 19 -9.70 -24.76 11.14
CA ASN A 19 -8.32 -25.10 10.83
C ASN A 19 -7.28 -24.16 11.47
N ILE A 20 -7.48 -23.81 12.74
CA ILE A 20 -6.56 -22.99 13.53
C ILE A 20 -6.02 -23.78 14.73
N ALA A 21 -4.78 -23.48 15.13
CA ALA A 21 -4.21 -24.04 16.34
C ALA A 21 -4.88 -23.44 17.59
N ARG A 22 -5.15 -24.28 18.60
CA ARG A 22 -5.77 -23.84 19.87
C ARG A 22 -4.96 -22.76 20.59
N GLN A 23 -3.64 -22.80 20.48
CA GLN A 23 -2.74 -21.77 21.03
C GLN A 23 -3.00 -20.38 20.42
N VAL A 24 -3.26 -20.33 19.10
CA VAL A 24 -3.56 -19.08 18.40
C VAL A 24 -4.90 -18.52 18.85
N TYR A 25 -5.91 -19.38 19.04
CA TYR A 25 -7.21 -18.98 19.58
C TYR A 25 -7.08 -18.30 20.94
N TYR A 26 -6.38 -18.91 21.90
CA TYR A 26 -6.24 -18.31 23.23
C TYR A 26 -5.37 -17.06 23.24
N ARG A 27 -4.34 -16.99 22.38
CA ARG A 27 -3.56 -15.76 22.20
C ARG A 27 -4.43 -14.62 21.68
N TRP A 28 -5.24 -14.91 20.66
CA TRP A 28 -6.21 -13.95 20.13
C TRP A 28 -7.28 -13.59 21.16
N LEU A 29 -7.76 -14.55 21.98
CA LEU A 29 -8.76 -14.26 23.01
C LEU A 29 -8.22 -13.28 24.07
N ALA A 30 -6.94 -13.40 24.42
CA ALA A 30 -6.29 -12.51 25.37
C ALA A 30 -6.07 -11.10 24.79
N GLU A 31 -5.69 -11.00 23.52
CA GLU A 31 -5.47 -9.73 22.82
C GLU A 31 -6.03 -9.82 21.38
N PRO A 32 -7.35 -9.59 21.21
CA PRO A 32 -8.01 -9.80 19.92
C PRO A 32 -7.62 -8.79 18.84
N VAL A 33 -7.15 -7.62 19.26
CA VAL A 33 -6.68 -6.54 18.41
C VAL A 33 -5.33 -6.12 18.96
N ALA A 34 -4.28 -6.36 18.19
CA ALA A 34 -2.95 -5.95 18.60
C ALA A 34 -2.83 -4.41 18.57
N PRO A 35 -1.98 -3.80 19.42
CA PRO A 35 -1.77 -2.36 19.42
C PRO A 35 -1.34 -1.82 18.06
N ALA A 36 -0.53 -2.59 17.32
CA ALA A 36 -0.09 -2.24 15.97
C ALA A 36 -1.25 -2.24 14.95
N GLU A 37 -2.19 -3.18 15.06
CA GLU A 37 -3.38 -3.23 14.19
C GLU A 37 -4.30 -2.04 14.48
N LEU A 38 -4.45 -1.68 15.75
CA LEU A 38 -5.22 -0.51 16.16
C LEU A 38 -4.59 0.79 15.64
N GLU A 39 -3.26 0.93 15.77
CA GLU A 39 -2.52 2.07 15.25
C GLU A 39 -2.63 2.17 13.72
N GLU A 40 -2.52 1.05 12.99
CA GLU A 40 -2.72 1.03 11.54
C GLU A 40 -4.16 1.41 11.16
N ALA A 41 -5.16 0.98 11.93
CA ALA A 41 -6.55 1.38 11.72
C ALA A 41 -6.77 2.90 11.92
N TYR A 42 -6.18 3.51 12.96
CA TYR A 42 -6.28 4.95 13.16
C TYR A 42 -5.59 5.74 12.06
N ARG A 43 -4.42 5.29 11.62
CA ARG A 43 -3.72 5.86 10.46
C ARG A 43 -4.52 5.76 9.17
N ALA A 44 -5.14 4.61 8.93
CA ALA A 44 -6.00 4.42 7.77
C ALA A 44 -7.21 5.35 7.81
N ASN A 45 -7.86 5.51 8.97
CA ASN A 45 -8.97 6.45 9.13
C ASN A 45 -8.54 7.90 8.89
N ALA A 46 -7.38 8.32 9.41
CA ALA A 46 -6.86 9.67 9.18
C ALA A 46 -6.58 9.92 7.70
N LEU A 47 -5.94 8.98 7.01
CA LEU A 47 -5.69 9.06 5.57
C LEU A 47 -6.99 9.06 4.75
N PHE A 48 -8.00 8.30 5.19
CA PHE A 48 -9.31 8.27 4.55
C PHE A 48 -10.02 9.63 4.66
N ASN A 49 -10.05 10.22 5.86
CA ASN A 49 -10.67 11.51 6.09
C ASN A 49 -9.95 12.61 5.28
N ALA A 50 -8.61 12.65 5.34
CA ALA A 50 -7.79 13.54 4.51
C ALA A 50 -8.12 13.39 3.01
N HIS A 51 -8.29 12.16 2.53
CA HIS A 51 -8.63 11.92 1.13
C HIS A 51 -10.07 12.33 0.77
N LEU A 52 -11.01 12.24 1.71
CA LEU A 52 -12.38 12.71 1.51
C LEU A 52 -12.44 14.24 1.44
N ASP A 53 -11.67 14.92 2.30
CA ASP A 53 -11.59 16.37 2.35
C ASP A 53 -10.92 16.92 1.08
N ASP A 54 -9.81 16.31 0.65
CA ASP A 54 -9.06 16.70 -0.54
C ASP A 54 -8.76 15.50 -1.49
N PRO A 55 -9.75 15.08 -2.31
CA PRO A 55 -9.58 13.96 -3.25
C PRO A 55 -8.49 14.18 -4.31
N GLU A 56 -8.07 15.43 -4.50
CA GLU A 56 -7.00 15.83 -5.42
C GLU A 56 -5.62 15.38 -4.92
N PHE A 57 -5.48 15.15 -3.61
CA PHE A 57 -4.22 14.80 -2.98
C PHE A 57 -3.89 13.32 -3.11
N GLY A 58 -2.60 13.04 -3.32
CA GLY A 58 -2.04 11.70 -3.27
C GLY A 58 -1.35 11.47 -1.93
N TYR A 59 -0.93 10.22 -1.67
CA TYR A 59 -0.31 9.80 -0.40
C TYR A 59 0.81 10.71 0.13
N ARG A 60 1.50 11.48 -0.73
CA ARG A 60 2.55 12.42 -0.32
C ARG A 60 2.02 13.63 0.43
N TYR A 61 0.82 14.11 0.12
CA TYR A 61 0.19 15.21 0.85
C TYR A 61 -0.70 14.67 1.97
N LEU A 62 -1.46 13.60 1.71
CA LEU A 62 -2.32 12.97 2.73
C LEU A 62 -1.56 12.54 4.00
N HIS A 63 -0.28 12.18 3.89
CA HIS A 63 0.50 11.81 5.08
C HIS A 63 0.82 12.99 6.02
N GLU A 64 0.88 14.21 5.48
CA GLU A 64 1.10 15.43 6.26
C GLU A 64 -0.20 15.79 6.99
N GLU A 65 -1.34 15.73 6.29
CA GLU A 65 -2.67 15.95 6.88
C GLU A 65 -2.99 14.91 7.95
N ALA A 66 -2.65 13.63 7.71
CA ALA A 66 -2.77 12.61 8.73
C ALA A 66 -1.89 12.89 9.96
N ALA A 67 -0.70 13.50 9.77
CA ALA A 67 0.15 13.91 10.89
C ALA A 67 -0.44 15.09 11.66
N GLU A 68 -1.04 16.07 10.99
CA GLU A 68 -1.78 17.17 11.60
C GLU A 68 -3.01 16.67 12.38
N ALA A 69 -3.66 15.62 11.88
CA ALA A 69 -4.74 14.91 12.56
C ALA A 69 -4.25 13.99 13.71
N GLY A 70 -2.96 14.06 14.08
CA GLY A 70 -2.39 13.32 15.20
C GLY A 70 -2.00 11.87 14.89
N GLN A 71 -1.94 11.48 13.62
CA GLN A 71 -1.56 10.14 13.16
C GLN A 71 -0.30 10.19 12.28
N PRO A 72 0.87 10.56 12.84
CA PRO A 72 2.11 10.61 12.07
C PRO A 72 2.54 9.22 11.62
N MET A 73 3.10 9.14 10.41
CA MET A 73 3.64 7.91 9.84
C MET A 73 4.68 8.18 8.77
N ALA A 74 5.51 7.18 8.48
CA ALA A 74 6.41 7.25 7.33
C ALA A 74 5.60 7.32 6.03
N ALA A 75 6.05 8.13 5.07
CA ALA A 75 5.42 8.24 3.75
C ALA A 75 5.26 6.89 3.02
N ARG A 76 6.15 5.92 3.30
CA ARG A 76 6.05 4.55 2.77
C ARG A 76 4.85 3.79 3.33
N THR A 77 4.52 3.99 4.61
CA THR A 77 3.35 3.43 5.28
C THR A 77 2.08 4.04 4.70
N ALA A 78 2.03 5.37 4.58
CA ALA A 78 0.91 6.07 3.94
C ALA A 78 0.67 5.57 2.51
N TRP A 79 1.75 5.40 1.72
CA TRP A 79 1.65 4.82 0.38
C TRP A 79 1.05 3.42 0.38
N ARG A 80 1.50 2.53 1.28
CA ARG A 80 0.99 1.15 1.36
C ARG A 80 -0.51 1.15 1.65
N ILE A 81 -0.91 1.85 2.70
CA ILE A 81 -2.32 1.95 3.12
C ILE A 81 -3.20 2.54 2.01
N CYS A 82 -2.79 3.67 1.42
CA CYS A 82 -3.54 4.28 0.32
C CYS A 82 -3.59 3.38 -0.93
N SER A 83 -2.51 2.66 -1.24
CA SER A 83 -2.45 1.75 -2.38
C SER A 83 -3.39 0.55 -2.19
N ASP A 84 -3.38 -0.06 -1.01
CA ASP A 84 -4.20 -1.23 -0.69
C ASP A 84 -5.69 -0.88 -0.71
N ASN A 85 -6.05 0.33 -0.25
CA ASN A 85 -7.43 0.84 -0.25
C ASN A 85 -7.82 1.58 -1.54
N ARG A 86 -6.90 1.74 -2.50
CA ARG A 86 -7.11 2.46 -3.78
C ARG A 86 -7.52 3.92 -3.61
N TRP A 87 -7.03 4.58 -2.55
CA TRP A 87 -7.16 6.02 -2.35
C TRP A 87 -6.09 6.74 -3.16
N TRP A 88 -6.47 7.15 -4.36
CA TRP A 88 -5.60 7.81 -5.31
C TRP A 88 -6.09 9.22 -5.57
N SER A 89 -5.14 10.12 -5.79
CA SER A 89 -5.46 11.47 -6.27
C SER A 89 -6.34 11.39 -7.52
N ALA A 90 -7.44 12.13 -7.51
CA ALA A 90 -8.40 12.22 -8.60
C ALA A 90 -7.76 12.62 -9.95
N PHE A 91 -6.65 13.37 -9.91
CA PHE A 91 -5.93 13.81 -11.11
C PHE A 91 -4.77 12.91 -11.50
N SER A 92 -4.31 12.04 -10.60
CA SER A 92 -3.14 11.23 -10.84
C SER A 92 -3.42 10.17 -11.90
N LYS A 93 -3.07 10.47 -13.15
CA LYS A 93 -3.09 9.47 -14.23
C LYS A 93 -1.96 8.49 -13.98
N ARG A 94 -2.28 7.20 -13.94
CA ARG A 94 -1.27 6.14 -13.91
C ARG A 94 -0.26 6.39 -15.03
N ARG A 95 1.01 6.54 -14.67
CA ARG A 95 2.09 6.71 -15.67
C ARG A 95 2.01 5.51 -16.61
N SER A 96 1.76 5.76 -17.90
CA SER A 96 1.78 4.72 -18.93
C SER A 96 3.12 3.97 -18.81
N LYS A 97 3.06 2.63 -18.66
CA LYS A 97 4.26 1.80 -18.74
C LYS A 97 4.81 1.96 -20.15
N ASN A 98 5.93 2.69 -20.29
CA ASN A 98 6.77 2.77 -21.49
C ASN A 98 5.96 2.86 -22.80
N GLY A 99 5.39 4.03 -23.10
CA GLY A 99 4.43 4.16 -24.19
C GLY A 99 4.59 5.33 -25.14
N LYS A 100 5.74 6.03 -25.14
CA LYS A 100 6.05 6.91 -26.27
C LYS A 100 7.45 6.56 -26.77
N ARG A 101 7.53 6.12 -28.03
CA ARG A 101 8.79 6.22 -28.78
C ARG A 101 9.26 7.67 -28.60
N PRO A 102 10.53 7.90 -28.23
CA PRO A 102 11.08 9.25 -28.24
C PRO A 102 10.71 9.93 -29.56
N GLY A 103 10.34 11.20 -29.49
CA GLY A 103 10.11 11.97 -30.70
C GLY A 103 11.36 11.95 -31.59
N PRO A 104 11.22 12.29 -32.88
CA PRO A 104 12.38 12.45 -33.76
C PRO A 104 13.43 13.37 -33.10
N PRO A 105 14.74 13.10 -33.28
CA PRO A 105 15.78 13.97 -32.77
C PRO A 105 15.52 15.42 -33.21
N VAL A 106 15.54 16.36 -32.27
CA VAL A 106 15.33 17.79 -32.53
C VAL A 106 16.57 18.41 -33.21
N HIS A 107 17.69 17.71 -33.19
CA HIS A 107 18.96 18.14 -33.77
C HIS A 107 19.51 17.09 -34.71
N ASP A 108 20.20 17.55 -35.75
CA ASP A 108 20.93 16.68 -36.66
C ASP A 108 22.02 15.91 -35.90
N ASP A 109 22.02 14.58 -36.06
CA ASP A 109 23.08 13.72 -35.54
C ASP A 109 24.33 13.84 -36.43
N LEU A 110 25.10 14.89 -36.18
CA LEU A 110 26.35 15.17 -36.90
C LEU A 110 27.41 14.07 -36.69
N VAL A 111 27.22 13.21 -35.69
CA VAL A 111 28.15 12.12 -35.33
C VAL A 111 27.69 10.76 -35.89
N ARG A 112 26.50 10.70 -36.52
CA ARG A 112 25.92 9.50 -37.18
C ARG A 112 25.98 8.24 -36.30
N ARG A 113 25.65 8.37 -35.00
CA ARG A 113 25.72 7.29 -34.03
C ARG A 113 24.54 6.33 -34.21
N LYS A 114 24.83 5.04 -34.36
CA LYS A 114 23.80 4.01 -34.53
C LYS A 114 23.25 3.56 -33.18
N PHE A 115 22.11 4.13 -32.78
CA PHE A 115 21.41 3.77 -31.54
C PHE A 115 20.39 2.62 -31.64
N ALA A 116 20.69 1.60 -32.45
CA ALA A 116 19.87 0.40 -32.56
C ALA A 116 20.51 -0.76 -31.78
N VAL A 117 19.75 -1.33 -30.84
CA VAL A 117 20.19 -2.47 -30.03
C VAL A 117 19.10 -3.54 -30.05
N ASN A 118 19.49 -4.80 -30.24
CA ASN A 118 18.54 -5.90 -30.37
C ASN A 118 18.12 -6.48 -29.01
N ARG A 119 18.88 -6.21 -27.93
CA ARG A 119 18.60 -6.73 -26.57
C ARG A 119 18.94 -5.71 -25.47
N PRO A 120 18.25 -5.74 -24.32
CA PRO A 120 18.65 -4.96 -23.14
C PRO A 120 20.06 -5.32 -22.69
N ASN A 121 20.83 -4.33 -22.22
CA ASN A 121 22.21 -4.46 -21.68
C ASN A 121 23.34 -4.76 -22.69
N GLU A 122 23.14 -4.56 -23.99
CA GLU A 122 24.27 -4.49 -24.93
C GLU A 122 24.86 -3.06 -24.90
N LEU A 123 26.17 -2.96 -24.66
CA LEU A 123 26.90 -1.73 -24.30
C LEU A 123 26.87 -0.65 -25.40
N TRP A 124 26.91 0.62 -24.98
CA TRP A 124 26.91 1.83 -25.79
C TRP A 124 28.31 2.49 -25.89
N LEU A 125 29.32 1.78 -26.37
CA LEU A 125 30.61 2.42 -26.69
C LEU A 125 31.32 1.69 -27.83
N THR A 126 31.43 2.40 -28.96
CA THR A 126 32.55 2.34 -29.91
C THR A 126 32.89 3.76 -30.27
#